data_AF-A0A2S4L234-F1
#
_entry.id   AF-A0A2S4L234-F1
#
_cell.length_a   1.000
_cell.length_b   1.000
_cell.length_c   1.000
_cell.angle_alpha   90.00
_cell.angle_beta   90.00
_cell.angle_gamma   90.00
#
_symmetry.space_group_name_H-M   'P 1'
#
loop_
_entity.id
_entity.type
_entity.pdbx_description
1 polymer ?
#
loop_
_entity_poly.entity_id
_entity_poly.type
_entity_poly.pdbx_seq_one_letter_code
_entity_poly.pdbx_strand_id
1 'polypeptide(L)'
;MYAGAAGAVAAGGAAAWVNREHITSGWTWVSSHLEFVGCLARAEELKKRVACMVQLGDELGVGFANLYTRLGKAAPAKEVGMVGTVLGRERTFCNLPKTLAAGEWREAVNDKAADETVAHTSMFEPMENPGYDKLSDDAAGLIAKWADNDWYASSSEVLPGKAEGAA
;
A
#
# COMPACT_ATOMS: atom_id res chain seq x y z
N MET A 1 38.51 3.86 55.60
CA MET A 1 37.94 3.14 54.43
C MET A 1 36.42 3.21 54.51
N TYR A 2 35.70 3.22 53.38
CA TYR A 2 34.22 3.18 53.25
C TYR A 2 33.41 4.49 53.11
N ALA A 3 33.92 5.50 52.38
CA ALA A 3 33.07 6.61 51.89
C ALA A 3 33.02 6.73 50.36
N GLY A 4 33.97 6.11 49.63
CA GLY A 4 34.04 6.20 48.16
C GLY A 4 33.32 5.10 47.37
N ALA A 5 33.00 3.95 47.99
CA ALA A 5 32.44 2.81 47.28
C ALA A 5 30.91 2.88 47.07
N ALA A 6 30.17 3.56 47.96
CA ALA A 6 28.72 3.67 47.85
C ALA A 6 28.26 4.63 46.72
N GLY A 7 29.03 5.69 46.44
CA GLY A 7 28.70 6.66 45.39
C GLY A 7 28.88 6.11 43.97
N ALA A 8 29.87 5.25 43.75
CA ALA A 8 30.13 4.65 42.44
C ALA A 8 29.06 3.60 42.06
N VAL A 9 28.54 2.84 43.02
CA VAL A 9 27.46 1.86 42.79
C VAL A 9 26.12 2.55 42.55
N ALA A 10 25.83 3.65 43.25
CA ALA A 10 24.62 4.44 43.01
C ALA A 10 24.64 5.15 41.64
N ALA A 11 25.77 5.74 41.26
CA ALA A 11 25.93 6.39 39.95
C ALA A 11 25.94 5.38 38.79
N GLY A 12 26.65 4.25 38.93
CA GLY A 12 26.66 3.17 37.94
C GLY A 12 25.32 2.44 37.81
N GLY A 13 24.61 2.23 38.93
CA GLY A 13 23.28 1.64 38.96
C GLY A 13 22.21 2.53 38.33
N ALA A 14 22.24 3.84 38.59
CA ALA A 14 21.35 4.80 37.95
C ALA A 14 21.60 4.89 36.43
N ALA A 15 22.88 4.97 36.01
CA ALA A 15 23.21 4.98 34.59
C ALA A 15 22.84 3.67 33.88
N ALA A 16 23.02 2.51 34.51
CA ALA A 16 22.61 1.22 33.95
C ALA A 16 21.08 1.07 33.90
N TRP A 17 20.35 1.60 34.88
CA TRP A 17 18.89 1.57 34.89
C TRP A 17 18.29 2.51 33.83
N VAL A 18 18.84 3.72 33.66
CA VAL A 18 18.46 4.63 32.58
C VAL A 18 18.78 4.03 31.20
N ASN A 19 19.96 3.41 31.04
CA ASN A 19 20.31 2.74 29.78
C ASN A 19 19.47 1.49 29.49
N ARG A 20 18.93 0.82 30.53
CA ARG A 20 18.05 -0.34 30.35
C ARG A 20 16.76 0.05 29.63
N GLU A 21 16.18 1.20 29.95
CA GLU A 21 14.97 1.69 29.26
C GLU A 21 15.27 2.01 27.79
N HIS A 22 16.42 2.62 27.49
CA HIS A 22 16.85 2.87 26.11
C HIS A 22 17.13 1.59 25.30
N ILE A 23 17.73 0.57 25.91
CA ILE A 23 17.98 -0.73 25.26
C ILE A 23 16.67 -1.50 25.05
N THR A 24 15.78 -1.51 26.06
CA THR A 24 14.50 -2.20 25.98
C THR A 24 13.59 -1.52 24.95
N SER A 25 13.48 -0.20 24.98
CA SER A 25 12.70 0.55 23.98
C SER A 25 13.27 0.42 22.57
N GLY A 26 14.60 0.43 22.41
CA GLY A 26 15.26 0.17 21.12
C GLY A 26 14.98 -1.24 20.58
N TRP A 27 15.01 -2.25 21.45
CA TRP A 27 14.69 -3.64 21.08
C TRP A 27 13.21 -3.82 20.74
N THR A 28 12.31 -3.21 21.51
CA THR A 28 10.88 -3.17 21.21
C THR A 28 10.60 -2.47 19.88
N TRP A 29 11.29 -1.36 19.57
CA TRP A 29 11.17 -0.68 18.27
C TRP A 29 11.65 -1.56 17.11
N VAL A 30 12.81 -2.21 17.20
CA VAL A 30 13.31 -3.12 16.15
C VAL A 30 12.39 -4.32 15.98
N SER A 31 11.92 -4.94 17.07
CA SER A 31 10.99 -6.07 17.03
C SER A 31 9.64 -5.67 16.42
N SER A 32 9.06 -4.55 16.87
CA SER A 32 7.80 -4.03 16.34
C SER A 32 7.92 -3.65 14.87
N HIS A 33 9.04 -3.04 14.47
CA HIS A 33 9.30 -2.69 13.10
C HIS A 33 9.46 -3.94 12.23
N LEU A 34 10.19 -4.95 12.68
CA LEU A 34 10.37 -6.23 11.98
C LEU A 34 9.10 -7.09 11.95
N GLU A 35 8.23 -7.02 12.96
CA GLU A 35 6.91 -7.63 12.92
C GLU A 35 6.03 -6.93 11.89
N PHE A 36 6.06 -5.59 11.86
CA PHE A 36 5.31 -4.77 10.90
C PHE A 36 5.77 -4.97 9.45
N VAL A 37 7.09 -4.97 9.18
CA VAL A 37 7.64 -5.23 7.84
C VAL A 37 7.78 -6.73 7.53
N GLY A 38 7.61 -7.60 8.53
CA GLY A 38 7.81 -9.04 8.41
C GLY A 38 6.86 -9.69 7.40
N CYS A 39 5.65 -9.15 7.26
CA CYS A 39 4.72 -9.56 6.20
C CYS A 39 5.25 -9.24 4.79
N LEU A 40 6.03 -8.16 4.63
CA LEU A 40 6.65 -7.80 3.35
C LEU A 40 7.86 -8.69 3.02
N ALA A 41 8.51 -9.25 4.04
CA ALA A 41 9.65 -10.15 3.88
C ALA A 41 9.25 -11.55 3.36
N ARG A 42 7.97 -11.92 3.42
CA ARG A 42 7.45 -13.25 3.04
C ARG A 42 6.93 -13.26 1.60
N ALA A 43 7.83 -13.12 0.63
CA ALA A 43 7.48 -12.96 -0.78
C ALA A 43 6.57 -14.08 -1.34
N GLU A 44 6.80 -15.34 -0.95
CA GLU A 44 5.97 -16.48 -1.42
C GLU A 44 4.54 -16.45 -0.85
N GLU A 45 4.37 -16.03 0.40
CA GLU A 45 3.04 -15.85 0.98
C GLU A 45 2.27 -14.73 0.26
N LEU A 46 2.95 -13.62 -0.09
CA LEU A 46 2.35 -12.53 -0.85
C LEU A 46 1.93 -12.96 -2.26
N LYS A 47 2.80 -13.69 -2.98
CA LYS A 47 2.46 -14.26 -4.30
C LYS A 47 1.25 -15.18 -4.21
N LYS A 48 1.20 -16.05 -3.20
CA LYS A 48 0.06 -16.95 -2.99
C LYS A 48 -1.23 -16.16 -2.73
N ARG A 49 -1.19 -15.11 -1.91
CA ARG A 49 -2.35 -14.25 -1.65
C ARG A 49 -2.87 -13.60 -2.93
N VAL A 50 -1.98 -13.07 -3.78
CA VAL A 50 -2.36 -12.48 -5.07
C VAL A 50 -2.97 -13.53 -6.00
N ALA A 51 -2.37 -14.73 -6.10
CA ALA A 51 -2.91 -15.82 -6.91
C ALA A 51 -4.32 -16.25 -6.43
N CYS A 52 -4.55 -16.32 -5.12
CA CYS A 52 -5.88 -16.57 -4.57
C CYS A 52 -6.90 -15.49 -4.95
N MET A 53 -6.51 -14.20 -4.97
CA MET A 53 -7.42 -13.13 -5.41
C MET A 53 -7.81 -13.28 -6.88
N VAL A 54 -6.88 -13.69 -7.74
CA VAL A 54 -7.17 -13.97 -9.16
C VAL A 54 -8.15 -15.13 -9.28
N GLN A 55 -7.90 -16.23 -8.55
CA GLN A 55 -8.79 -17.39 -8.54
C GLN A 55 -10.21 -17.02 -8.06
N LEU A 56 -10.35 -16.18 -7.02
CA LEU A 56 -11.66 -15.71 -6.57
C LEU A 56 -12.37 -14.85 -7.62
N GLY A 57 -11.62 -14.08 -8.40
CA GLY A 57 -12.16 -13.34 -9.55
C GLY A 57 -12.74 -14.28 -10.60
N ASP A 58 -12.00 -15.33 -10.95
CA ASP A 58 -12.40 -16.30 -11.97
C ASP A 58 -13.57 -17.19 -11.53
N GLU A 59 -13.57 -17.64 -10.27
CA GLU A 59 -14.55 -18.62 -9.76
C GLU A 59 -15.83 -17.98 -9.21
N LEU A 60 -15.72 -16.79 -8.60
CA LEU A 60 -16.81 -16.16 -7.85
C LEU A 60 -17.18 -14.77 -8.36
N GLY A 61 -16.51 -14.28 -9.42
CA GLY A 61 -16.76 -12.94 -9.96
C GLY A 61 -16.33 -11.81 -9.03
N VAL A 62 -15.40 -12.07 -8.10
CA VAL A 62 -14.91 -11.03 -7.17
C VAL A 62 -13.98 -10.06 -7.90
N GLY A 63 -14.35 -8.77 -7.90
CA GLY A 63 -13.51 -7.71 -8.45
C GLY A 63 -12.21 -7.50 -7.65
N PHE A 64 -11.07 -7.50 -8.35
CA PHE A 64 -9.77 -7.19 -7.76
C PHE A 64 -8.88 -6.45 -8.77
N ALA A 65 -8.33 -5.31 -8.34
CA ALA A 65 -7.32 -4.56 -9.08
C ALA A 65 -6.38 -3.82 -8.12
N ASN A 66 -5.16 -3.56 -8.56
CA ASN A 66 -4.21 -2.70 -7.89
C ASN A 66 -3.93 -1.45 -8.72
N LEU A 67 -4.29 -0.28 -8.20
CA LEU A 67 -3.95 0.99 -8.81
C LEU A 67 -2.75 1.57 -8.08
N TYR A 68 -1.70 1.92 -8.82
CA TYR A 68 -0.44 2.35 -8.25
C TYR A 68 0.13 3.55 -8.98
N THR A 69 1.00 4.29 -8.30
CA THR A 69 1.72 5.41 -8.91
C THR A 69 3.05 4.98 -9.48
N ARG A 70 3.33 5.48 -10.68
CA ARG A 70 4.64 5.40 -11.33
C ARG A 70 5.27 6.79 -11.40
N LEU A 71 6.58 6.85 -11.19
CA LEU A 71 7.32 8.10 -11.36
C LEU A 71 7.28 8.60 -12.81
N GLY A 72 7.36 9.93 -12.93
CA GLY A 72 7.36 10.63 -14.21
C GLY A 72 8.53 11.61 -14.34
N LYS A 73 8.23 12.81 -14.83
CA LYS A 73 9.24 13.81 -15.26
C LYS A 73 10.14 14.31 -14.12
N ALA A 74 9.60 14.56 -12.93
CA ALA A 74 10.38 15.10 -11.82
C ALA A 74 11.40 14.11 -11.21
N ALA A 75 11.23 12.81 -11.47
CA ALA A 75 12.12 11.80 -10.92
C ALA A 75 13.47 11.77 -11.66
N PRO A 76 14.60 11.82 -10.94
CA PRO A 76 15.92 11.59 -11.54
C PRO A 76 16.04 10.15 -12.01
N ALA A 77 16.75 9.93 -13.11
CA ALA A 77 17.10 8.59 -13.55
C ALA A 77 18.04 7.97 -12.51
N LYS A 78 17.69 6.79 -11.98
CA LYS A 78 18.51 6.04 -11.04
C LYS A 78 18.87 4.70 -11.66
N GLU A 79 20.17 4.41 -11.74
CA GLU A 79 20.68 3.13 -12.25
C GLU A 79 20.62 2.00 -11.20
N VAL A 80 20.48 2.36 -9.91
CA VAL A 80 20.35 1.41 -8.80
C VAL A 80 18.97 1.58 -8.14
N GLY A 81 18.10 0.59 -8.32
CA GLY A 81 16.80 0.48 -7.65
C GLY A 81 16.86 -0.43 -6.42
N MET A 82 15.83 -0.37 -5.56
CA MET A 82 15.62 -1.42 -4.56
C MET A 82 15.29 -2.75 -5.26
N VAL A 83 15.65 -3.89 -4.66
CA VAL A 83 15.40 -5.22 -5.21
C VAL A 83 13.92 -5.38 -5.57
N GLY A 84 13.62 -5.58 -6.86
CA GLY A 84 12.26 -5.76 -7.36
C GLY A 84 11.61 -4.52 -8.01
N THR A 85 12.19 -3.33 -7.85
CA THR A 85 11.70 -2.10 -8.51
C THR A 85 12.11 -2.04 -9.98
N VAL A 86 11.29 -1.37 -10.80
CA VAL A 86 11.62 -1.03 -12.20
C VAL A 86 12.87 -0.14 -12.20
N LEU A 87 13.89 -0.41 -13.01
CA LEU A 87 15.07 0.47 -13.06
C LEU A 87 14.76 1.73 -13.90
N GLY A 88 15.41 2.85 -13.59
CA GLY A 88 15.29 4.09 -14.38
C GLY A 88 14.20 5.05 -13.90
N ARG A 89 13.63 5.81 -14.85
CA ARG A 89 12.68 6.91 -14.56
C ARG A 89 11.27 6.43 -14.25
N GLU A 90 11.00 5.17 -14.52
CA GLU A 90 9.69 4.53 -14.42
C GLU A 90 9.53 3.72 -13.13
N ARG A 91 10.29 4.10 -12.10
CA ARG A 91 10.27 3.47 -10.78
C ARG A 91 8.90 3.58 -10.11
N THR A 92 8.60 2.60 -9.28
CA THR A 92 7.34 2.46 -8.54
C THR A 92 7.63 2.04 -7.11
N PHE A 93 6.77 2.44 -6.18
CA PHE A 93 6.82 1.92 -4.80
C PHE A 93 6.41 0.45 -4.74
N CYS A 94 5.44 0.06 -5.57
CA CYS A 94 4.94 -1.31 -5.63
C CYS A 94 5.94 -2.23 -6.34
N ASN A 95 6.09 -3.46 -5.81
CA ASN A 95 6.76 -4.55 -6.52
C ASN A 95 5.77 -5.13 -7.54
N LEU A 96 6.02 -4.85 -8.83
CA LEU A 96 5.09 -5.23 -9.89
C LEU A 96 5.24 -6.72 -10.25
N PRO A 97 4.12 -7.42 -10.49
CA PRO A 97 4.16 -8.80 -10.98
C PRO A 97 4.81 -8.84 -12.37
N LYS A 98 5.82 -9.70 -12.55
CA LYS A 98 6.54 -9.84 -13.84
C LYS A 98 6.03 -11.01 -14.67
N THR A 99 5.78 -12.14 -14.02
CA THR A 99 5.46 -13.42 -14.67
C THR A 99 4.24 -14.11 -14.07
N LEU A 100 3.71 -13.59 -12.96
CA LEU A 100 2.56 -14.15 -12.25
C LEU A 100 1.26 -13.56 -12.80
N ALA A 101 0.25 -14.40 -13.01
CA ALA A 101 -1.13 -13.93 -13.17
C ALA A 101 -1.55 -13.23 -11.87
N ALA A 102 -1.66 -11.90 -11.91
CA ALA A 102 -1.80 -11.07 -10.71
C ALA A 102 -3.03 -10.17 -10.73
N GLY A 103 -3.97 -10.46 -11.63
CA GLY A 103 -5.16 -9.65 -11.84
C GLY A 103 -4.81 -8.34 -12.54
N GLU A 104 -5.66 -7.34 -12.33
CA GLU A 104 -5.56 -6.06 -13.04
C GLU A 104 -4.67 -5.08 -12.27
N TRP A 105 -3.64 -4.53 -12.94
CA TRP A 105 -2.73 -3.54 -12.36
C TRP A 105 -2.72 -2.30 -13.25
N ARG A 106 -3.13 -1.15 -12.72
CA ARG A 106 -3.20 0.11 -13.49
C ARG A 106 -2.26 1.15 -12.91
N GLU A 107 -1.42 1.70 -13.77
CA GLU A 107 -0.53 2.81 -13.38
C GLU A 107 -1.24 4.17 -13.49
N ALA A 108 -0.90 5.07 -12.58
CA ALA A 108 -1.10 6.50 -12.70
C ALA A 108 0.26 7.20 -12.59
N VAL A 109 0.62 8.00 -13.59
CA VAL A 109 1.93 8.67 -13.61
C VAL A 109 1.88 9.92 -12.71
N ASN A 110 2.75 9.98 -11.70
CA ASN A 110 2.97 11.18 -10.91
C ASN A 110 4.21 11.91 -11.45
N ASP A 111 3.98 12.88 -12.32
CA ASP A 111 5.04 13.72 -12.91
C ASP A 111 5.70 14.69 -11.92
N LYS A 112 5.11 14.91 -10.73
CA LYS A 112 5.63 15.81 -9.68
C LYS A 112 6.49 15.09 -8.64
N ALA A 113 6.27 13.81 -8.41
CA ALA A 113 6.99 13.07 -7.38
C ALA A 113 8.47 12.87 -7.75
N ALA A 114 9.36 13.13 -6.79
CA ALA A 114 10.80 12.98 -6.95
C ALA A 114 11.28 11.55 -6.69
N ASP A 115 10.54 10.78 -5.88
CA ASP A 115 10.87 9.41 -5.50
C ASP A 115 9.62 8.58 -5.24
N GLU A 116 9.84 7.26 -5.18
CA GLU A 116 8.81 6.25 -5.05
C GLU A 116 7.95 6.42 -3.78
N THR A 117 8.57 6.83 -2.66
CA THR A 117 7.86 7.03 -1.39
C THR A 117 6.90 8.21 -1.50
N VAL A 118 7.38 9.35 -1.99
CA VAL A 118 6.54 10.54 -2.19
C VAL A 118 5.39 10.22 -3.14
N ALA A 119 5.67 9.55 -4.26
CA ALA A 119 4.62 9.17 -5.21
C ALA A 119 3.51 8.33 -4.58
N HIS A 120 3.88 7.37 -3.73
CA HIS A 120 2.92 6.50 -3.04
C HIS A 120 2.14 7.22 -1.95
N THR A 121 2.81 8.00 -1.09
CA THR A 121 2.15 8.63 0.05
C THR A 121 1.25 9.80 -0.36
N SER A 122 1.56 10.49 -1.46
CA SER A 122 0.74 11.58 -1.98
C SER A 122 -0.21 11.16 -3.12
N MET A 123 -0.36 9.85 -3.39
CA MET A 123 -1.13 9.37 -4.55
C MET A 123 -2.60 9.82 -4.56
N PHE A 124 -3.17 10.10 -3.39
CA PHE A 124 -4.55 10.55 -3.23
C PHE A 124 -4.68 12.07 -2.99
N GLU A 125 -3.60 12.83 -3.19
CA GLU A 125 -3.58 14.27 -3.03
C GLU A 125 -3.61 14.95 -4.42
N PRO A 126 -4.73 15.56 -4.84
CA PRO A 126 -4.87 16.11 -6.20
C PRO A 126 -3.83 17.19 -6.53
N MET A 127 -3.41 17.96 -5.51
CA MET A 127 -2.40 19.00 -5.68
C MET A 127 -1.00 18.43 -5.94
N GLU A 128 -0.69 17.25 -5.40
CA GLU A 128 0.63 16.61 -5.45
C GLU A 128 0.73 15.48 -6.47
N ASN A 129 -0.39 15.01 -7.00
CA ASN A 129 -0.45 13.96 -8.01
C ASN A 129 -1.24 14.42 -9.25
N PRO A 130 -0.57 14.85 -10.33
CA PRO A 130 -1.24 15.17 -11.60
C PRO A 130 -2.01 14.00 -12.21
N GLY A 131 -1.68 12.76 -11.82
CA GLY A 131 -2.41 11.56 -12.21
C GLY A 131 -3.61 11.22 -11.33
N TYR A 132 -3.99 12.08 -10.37
CA TYR A 132 -5.08 11.84 -9.42
C TYR A 132 -6.43 11.58 -10.09
N ASP A 133 -6.81 12.38 -11.09
CA ASP A 133 -8.10 12.21 -11.77
C ASP A 133 -8.13 10.87 -12.52
N LYS A 134 -7.05 10.52 -13.22
CA LYS A 134 -6.93 9.20 -13.86
C LYS A 134 -7.07 8.06 -12.84
N LEU A 135 -6.39 8.16 -11.70
CA LEU A 135 -6.47 7.16 -10.63
C LEU A 135 -7.91 7.00 -10.12
N SER A 136 -8.60 8.13 -9.93
CA SER A 136 -9.98 8.19 -9.46
C SER A 136 -10.96 7.63 -10.49
N ASP A 137 -10.82 8.01 -11.76
CA ASP A 137 -11.64 7.54 -12.87
C ASP A 137 -11.47 6.05 -13.12
N ASP A 138 -10.23 5.55 -13.07
CA ASP A 138 -9.93 4.12 -13.19
C ASP A 138 -10.57 3.33 -12.05
N ALA A 139 -10.44 3.81 -10.80
CA ALA A 139 -11.04 3.16 -9.64
C ALA A 139 -12.57 3.15 -9.73
N ALA A 140 -13.19 4.29 -10.06
CA ALA A 140 -14.63 4.41 -10.22
C ALA A 140 -15.15 3.51 -11.34
N GLY A 141 -14.46 3.47 -12.48
CA GLY A 141 -14.81 2.61 -13.61
C GLY A 141 -14.72 1.12 -13.28
N LEU A 142 -13.72 0.71 -12.51
CA LEU A 142 -13.59 -0.67 -12.04
C LEU A 142 -14.73 -1.06 -11.09
N ILE A 143 -15.05 -0.20 -10.13
CA ILE A 143 -16.16 -0.43 -9.20
C ILE A 143 -17.49 -0.51 -9.95
N ALA A 144 -17.75 0.41 -10.88
CA ALA A 144 -18.96 0.40 -11.70
C ALA A 144 -19.06 -0.90 -12.51
N LYS A 145 -17.96 -1.33 -13.14
CA LYS A 145 -17.90 -2.59 -13.87
C LYS A 145 -18.17 -3.81 -12.99
N TRP A 146 -17.62 -3.87 -11.78
CA TRP A 146 -17.83 -5.01 -10.87
C TRP A 146 -19.24 -5.02 -10.25
N ALA A 147 -19.83 -3.83 -10.08
CA ALA A 147 -21.20 -3.68 -9.60
C ALA A 147 -22.24 -4.00 -10.68
N ASP A 148 -21.89 -3.89 -11.96
CA ASP A 148 -22.77 -4.24 -13.09
C ASP A 148 -22.93 -5.77 -13.22
N ASN A 149 -23.81 -6.32 -12.39
CA ASN A 149 -24.11 -7.75 -12.31
C ASN A 149 -25.60 -7.99 -12.11
N ASP A 150 -26.02 -9.26 -12.16
CA ASP A 150 -27.43 -9.68 -12.08
C ASP A 150 -28.16 -9.15 -10.83
N TRP A 151 -27.45 -9.02 -9.70
CA TRP A 151 -28.01 -8.44 -8.48
C TRP A 151 -28.33 -6.94 -8.68
N TYR A 152 -27.43 -6.19 -9.31
CA TYR A 152 -27.68 -4.77 -9.61
C TYR A 152 -28.81 -4.59 -10.62
N ALA A 153 -28.86 -5.41 -11.68
CA ALA A 153 -29.93 -5.38 -12.67
C ALA A 153 -31.32 -5.63 -12.05
N SER A 154 -31.43 -6.64 -11.17
CA SER A 154 -32.69 -6.97 -10.48
C SER A 154 -33.10 -5.95 -9.41
N SER A 155 -32.17 -5.14 -8.89
CA SER A 155 -32.49 -4.06 -7.94
C SER A 155 -33.31 -2.91 -8.55
N SER A 156 -33.36 -2.83 -9.88
CA SER A 156 -34.03 -1.76 -10.63
C SER A 156 -35.45 -2.09 -11.10
N GLU A 157 -36.10 -3.12 -10.50
CA GLU A 157 -37.51 -3.40 -10.77
C GLU A 157 -38.39 -2.16 -10.52
N VAL A 158 -39.13 -1.79 -11.56
CA VAL A 158 -40.05 -0.65 -11.59
C VAL A 158 -41.07 -0.81 -10.46
N LEU A 159 -41.16 0.21 -9.59
CA LEU A 159 -42.24 0.31 -8.60
C LEU A 159 -43.60 0.10 -9.29
N PRO A 160 -44.37 -0.93 -8.93
CA PRO A 160 -45.71 -1.13 -9.47
C PRO A 160 -46.61 -0.01 -8.96
N GLY A 161 -46.76 1.05 -9.75
CA GLY A 161 -47.60 2.19 -9.36
C GLY A 161 -47.55 3.46 -10.22
N LYS A 162 -46.85 3.47 -11.37
CA LYS A 162 -46.86 4.64 -12.29
C LYS A 162 -47.50 4.37 -13.64
N ALA A 163 -48.47 3.46 -13.67
CA ALA A 163 -49.46 3.38 -14.74
C ALA A 163 -50.85 3.47 -14.10
N GLU A 164 -51.35 4.69 -13.93
CA GLU A 164 -52.77 5.04 -14.07
C GLU A 164 -52.97 6.51 -13.68
N GLY A 165 -53.57 7.28 -14.61
CA GLY A 165 -54.18 8.57 -14.29
C GLY A 165 -53.51 9.80 -14.89
N ALA A 166 -53.74 10.04 -16.18
CA ALA A 166 -54.11 11.37 -16.66
C ALA A 166 -54.94 11.19 -17.93
N ALA A 167 -56.19 11.67 -17.85
CA ALA A 167 -57.22 11.63 -18.87
C ALA A 167 -56.88 12.44 -20.12
#